data_AF-R9M7K2-F1
#
_entry.id   AF-R9M7K2-F1
#
_cell.length_a   1.000
_cell.length_b   1.000
_cell.length_c   1.000
_cell.angle_alpha   90.00
_cell.angle_beta   90.00
_cell.angle_gamma   90.00
#
_symmetry.space_group_name_H-M   'P 1'
#
loop_
_entity.id
_entity.type
_entity.pdbx_description
1 polymer ?
#
loop_
_entity_poly.entity_id
_entity_poly.type
_entity_poly.pdbx_seq_one_letter_code
_entity_poly.pdbx_strand_id
1 'polypeptide(L)'
;MVHEEFQKKYKEGQPVVAICYDFDKTLSPDDMQAQGFIQSVGYDVADFWTASNGLATSNAMDQNLAYMYMMKEKSAGKVLFTKQQLTEYGAKVQLFPGVEEWFERIRAYGKKRDVIVEHYIISSGLKEMIEGTAVAQAGAFEQIYASSFYYDENGVAIWPAQVVNFTNKTQFLFRIEKGVLGINDSAVNESFSPEDVRVPFRNMVYIGDSDTDIPCMKLVNTYGGHSIGVYNGETKDKAKVYKMMRDGRIKYFAPADYSEGTELDALVKAIIDRTAANEALEALHYQCKRERIAADRASSHEEREKTDLIIELENSSSFAGTHSVISKLQKIDSWTNEQKDTLFEIALRNSQVLYILGDTDVSRFYQKLLKSTKSLSEVAQKIRDVIGACK
;
A
#
# COMPACT_ATOMS: atom_id res chain seq x y z
N MET A 1 -8.43 35.51 -0.70
CA MET A 1 -7.84 34.19 -0.98
C MET A 1 -8.85 33.17 -0.50
N VAL A 2 -9.56 32.54 -1.42
CA VAL A 2 -10.40 31.39 -1.07
C VAL A 2 -9.43 30.25 -0.83
N HIS A 3 -9.30 29.81 0.42
CA HIS A 3 -8.65 28.53 0.69
C HIS A 3 -9.54 27.47 0.05
N GLU A 4 -9.14 26.92 -1.10
CA GLU A 4 -9.76 25.71 -1.61
C GLU A 4 -9.64 24.65 -0.51
N GLU A 5 -10.78 24.20 0.02
CA GLU A 5 -10.79 23.06 0.93
C GLU A 5 -10.32 21.84 0.13
N PHE A 6 -9.13 21.34 0.45
CA PHE A 6 -8.62 20.12 -0.16
C PHE A 6 -9.55 18.96 0.19
N GLN A 7 -10.00 18.22 -0.82
CA GLN A 7 -10.81 17.03 -0.62
C GLN A 7 -9.92 15.89 -0.09
N LYS A 8 -10.21 15.45 1.13
CA LYS A 8 -9.58 14.29 1.76
C LYS A 8 -10.54 13.10 1.75
N LYS A 9 -10.06 11.96 1.25
CA LYS A 9 -10.77 10.68 1.34
C LYS A 9 -10.33 9.94 2.59
N TYR A 10 -11.29 9.33 3.28
CA TYR A 10 -11.05 8.57 4.51
C TYR A 10 -11.29 7.09 4.29
N LYS A 11 -10.75 6.27 5.19
CA LYS A 11 -11.08 4.85 5.23
C LYS A 11 -12.59 4.65 5.40
N GLU A 12 -13.16 3.77 4.58
CA GLU A 12 -14.58 3.43 4.60
C GLU A 12 -14.80 2.03 5.18
N GLY A 13 -16.07 1.65 5.34
CA GLY A 13 -16.44 0.30 5.80
C GLY A 13 -16.12 -0.79 4.79
N GLN A 14 -16.12 -0.47 3.49
CA GLN A 14 -15.71 -1.37 2.42
C GLN A 14 -14.22 -1.17 2.08
N PRO A 15 -13.47 -2.25 1.82
CA PRO A 15 -12.09 -2.15 1.36
C PRO A 15 -12.01 -1.47 -0.01
N VAL A 16 -10.90 -0.78 -0.25
CA VAL A 16 -10.69 -0.01 -1.48
C VAL A 16 -9.48 -0.56 -2.21
N VAL A 17 -9.64 -0.82 -3.50
CA VAL A 17 -8.56 -1.12 -4.45
C VAL A 17 -8.31 0.11 -5.30
N ALA A 18 -7.08 0.63 -5.23
CA ALA A 18 -6.64 1.69 -6.14
C ALA A 18 -5.91 1.07 -7.32
N ILE A 19 -6.39 1.31 -8.54
CA ILE A 19 -5.69 0.94 -9.76
C ILE A 19 -5.07 2.19 -10.35
N CYS A 20 -3.74 2.23 -10.34
CA CYS A 20 -2.91 3.33 -10.83
C CYS A 20 -2.37 2.96 -12.20
N TYR A 21 -2.52 3.86 -13.16
CA TYR A 21 -2.08 3.67 -14.53
C TYR A 21 -1.04 4.72 -14.90
N ASP A 22 0.03 4.31 -15.58
CA ASP A 22 0.65 5.21 -16.55
C ASP A 22 -0.30 5.40 -17.75
N PHE A 23 0.00 6.35 -18.65
CA PHE A 23 -0.91 6.68 -19.75
C PHE A 23 -0.34 6.30 -21.12
N ASP A 24 0.78 6.90 -21.50
CA ASP A 24 1.44 6.64 -22.77
C ASP A 24 1.92 5.19 -22.81
N LYS A 25 1.69 4.48 -23.93
CA LYS A 25 2.02 3.05 -24.11
C LYS A 25 1.37 2.09 -23.11
N THR A 26 0.49 2.59 -22.24
CA THR A 26 -0.23 1.84 -21.21
C THR A 26 -1.73 1.84 -21.49
N LEU A 27 -2.36 3.00 -21.55
CA LEU A 27 -3.77 3.18 -21.94
C LEU A 27 -3.91 3.61 -23.42
N SER A 28 -2.89 4.29 -23.94
CA SER A 28 -2.76 4.64 -25.36
C SER A 28 -1.58 3.89 -25.98
N PRO A 29 -1.60 3.59 -27.29
CA PRO A 29 -0.53 2.81 -27.93
C PRO A 29 0.76 3.61 -28.14
N ASP A 30 0.66 4.94 -28.23
CA ASP A 30 1.74 5.86 -28.57
C ASP A 30 1.81 7.02 -27.57
N ASP A 31 2.93 7.75 -27.58
CA ASP A 31 3.07 8.98 -26.81
C ASP A 31 2.00 9.99 -27.25
N MET A 32 1.20 10.53 -26.32
CA MET A 32 0.05 11.38 -26.64
C MET A 32 0.42 12.60 -27.52
N GLN A 33 1.62 13.15 -27.34
CA GLN A 33 2.12 14.29 -28.12
C GLN A 33 2.39 13.92 -29.58
N ALA A 34 2.73 12.64 -29.84
CA ALA A 34 2.97 12.12 -31.19
C ALA A 34 1.66 11.94 -32.00
N GLN A 35 0.50 12.01 -31.35
CA GLN A 35 -0.81 11.80 -31.96
C GLN A 35 -1.42 13.11 -32.51
N GLY A 36 -0.60 13.93 -33.16
CA GLY A 36 -1.02 15.11 -33.93
C GLY A 36 -0.36 16.43 -33.53
N PHE A 37 0.01 16.60 -32.25
CA PHE A 37 0.62 17.86 -31.81
C PHE A 37 2.00 18.07 -32.46
N ILE A 38 2.89 17.08 -32.39
CA ILE A 38 4.26 17.22 -32.92
C ILE A 38 4.24 17.57 -34.42
N GLN A 39 3.34 16.97 -35.18
CA GLN A 39 3.18 17.24 -36.61
C GLN A 39 2.65 18.66 -36.86
N SER A 40 1.75 19.17 -36.01
CA SER A 40 1.21 20.53 -36.13
C SER A 40 2.27 21.63 -35.97
N VAL A 41 3.35 21.36 -35.23
CA VAL A 41 4.49 22.28 -35.08
C VAL A 41 5.59 22.05 -36.13
N GLY A 42 5.33 21.20 -37.12
CA GLY A 42 6.19 20.95 -38.28
C GLY A 42 7.38 20.04 -37.99
N TYR A 43 7.23 19.10 -37.05
CA TYR A 43 8.25 18.11 -36.73
C TYR A 43 7.80 16.69 -37.10
N ASP A 44 8.77 15.85 -37.46
CA ASP A 44 8.62 14.40 -37.32
C ASP A 44 8.78 14.00 -35.84
N VAL A 45 8.12 12.91 -35.44
CA VAL A 45 8.13 12.42 -34.06
C VAL A 45 9.54 12.08 -33.59
N ALA A 46 10.34 11.39 -34.41
CA ALA A 46 11.70 10.99 -34.02
C ALA A 46 12.62 12.20 -33.89
N ASP A 47 12.51 13.16 -34.81
CA ASP A 47 13.29 14.40 -34.80
C ASP A 47 12.95 15.28 -33.59
N PHE A 48 11.67 15.34 -33.22
CA PHE A 48 11.23 16.04 -32.02
C PHE A 48 11.87 15.42 -30.78
N TRP A 49 11.71 14.12 -30.56
CA TRP A 49 12.29 13.48 -29.37
C TRP A 49 13.81 13.56 -29.33
N THR A 50 14.48 13.48 -30.48
CA THR A 50 15.94 13.66 -30.58
C THR A 50 16.35 15.06 -30.15
N ALA A 51 15.68 16.10 -30.67
CA ALA A 51 15.95 17.49 -30.31
C ALA A 51 15.68 17.77 -28.83
N SER A 52 14.54 17.29 -28.30
CA SER A 52 14.16 17.46 -26.89
C SER A 52 15.15 16.78 -25.95
N ASN A 53 15.51 15.52 -26.22
CA ASN A 53 16.45 14.78 -25.39
C ASN A 53 17.88 15.33 -25.48
N GLY A 54 18.26 15.85 -26.65
CA GLY A 54 19.49 16.60 -26.84
C GLY A 54 19.51 17.87 -25.99
N LEU A 55 18.43 18.67 -26.03
CA LEU A 55 18.27 19.86 -25.21
C LEU A 55 18.39 19.54 -23.71
N ALA A 56 17.74 18.47 -23.26
CA ALA A 56 17.82 18.02 -21.88
C ALA A 56 19.26 17.69 -21.47
N THR A 57 19.95 16.92 -22.30
CA THR A 57 21.33 16.48 -22.04
C THR A 57 22.30 17.66 -22.02
N SER A 58 22.22 18.56 -23.01
CA SER A 58 23.13 19.70 -23.13
C SER A 58 22.98 20.74 -22.02
N ASN A 59 21.85 20.76 -21.33
CA ASN A 59 21.52 21.78 -20.33
C ASN A 59 21.21 21.20 -18.94
N ALA A 60 21.44 19.90 -18.72
CA ALA A 60 21.10 19.20 -17.48
C ALA A 60 19.63 19.40 -17.05
N MET A 61 18.71 19.44 -18.02
CA MET A 61 17.27 19.58 -17.74
C MET A 61 16.64 18.21 -17.47
N ASP A 62 15.57 18.20 -16.68
CA ASP A 62 14.63 17.09 -16.68
C ASP A 62 14.07 16.90 -18.11
N GLN A 63 13.98 15.66 -18.58
CA GLN A 63 13.51 15.37 -19.93
C GLN A 63 12.08 15.86 -20.17
N ASN A 64 11.23 15.85 -19.13
CA ASN A 64 9.88 16.35 -19.22
C ASN A 64 9.85 17.87 -19.34
N LEU A 65 10.68 18.57 -18.56
CA LEU A 65 10.87 20.02 -18.71
C LEU A 65 11.35 20.39 -20.10
N ALA A 66 12.28 19.62 -20.67
CA ALA A 66 12.82 19.87 -22.00
C ALA A 66 11.74 19.73 -23.08
N TYR A 67 10.94 18.66 -23.08
CA TYR A 67 9.89 18.51 -24.10
C TYR A 67 8.81 19.58 -23.91
N MET A 68 8.41 19.89 -22.68
CA MET A 68 7.37 20.90 -22.41
C MET A 68 7.81 22.28 -22.88
N TYR A 69 9.05 22.65 -22.59
CA TYR A 69 9.65 23.88 -23.11
C TYR A 69 9.64 23.88 -24.65
N MET A 70 10.09 22.78 -25.27
CA MET A 70 10.16 22.71 -26.72
C MET A 70 8.78 22.75 -27.38
N MET A 71 7.74 22.12 -26.81
CA MET A 71 6.36 22.23 -27.28
C MET A 71 5.92 23.70 -27.33
N LYS A 72 6.17 24.45 -26.25
CA LYS A 72 5.83 25.88 -26.19
C LYS A 72 6.59 26.69 -27.25
N GLU A 73 7.92 26.55 -27.30
CA GLU A 73 8.76 27.32 -28.22
C GLU A 73 8.44 27.03 -29.69
N LYS A 74 8.18 25.76 -30.05
CA LYS A 74 7.90 25.38 -31.44
C LYS A 74 6.48 25.67 -31.88
N SER A 75 5.56 25.91 -30.94
CA SER A 75 4.21 26.37 -31.25
C SER A 75 4.16 27.84 -31.66
N ALA A 76 5.13 28.66 -31.22
CA ALA A 76 5.15 30.09 -31.51
C ALA A 76 5.07 30.39 -33.02
N GLY A 77 4.06 31.16 -33.42
CA GLY A 77 3.81 31.53 -34.82
C GLY A 77 3.26 30.41 -35.72
N LYS A 78 2.98 29.22 -35.16
CA LYS A 78 2.44 28.07 -35.91
C LYS A 78 1.09 27.60 -35.38
N VAL A 79 0.99 27.41 -34.07
CA VAL A 79 -0.18 26.83 -33.40
C VAL A 79 -0.44 27.61 -32.12
N LEU A 80 -1.72 27.85 -31.81
CA LEU A 80 -2.09 28.47 -30.55
C LEU A 80 -1.86 27.46 -29.41
N PHE A 81 -0.93 27.77 -28.51
CA PHE A 81 -0.54 26.87 -27.42
C PHE A 81 -1.36 27.15 -26.15
N THR A 82 -2.66 26.87 -26.22
CA THR A 82 -3.63 27.11 -25.13
C THR A 82 -4.07 25.81 -24.46
N LYS A 83 -4.64 25.94 -23.26
CA LYS A 83 -5.26 24.82 -22.53
C LYS A 83 -6.28 24.09 -23.40
N GLN A 84 -7.18 24.85 -24.03
CA GLN A 84 -8.22 24.30 -24.90
C GLN A 84 -7.61 23.51 -26.07
N GLN A 85 -6.59 24.06 -26.74
CA GLN A 85 -5.99 23.37 -27.88
C GLN A 85 -5.32 22.05 -27.48
N LEU A 86 -4.66 22.01 -26.31
CA LEU A 86 -4.10 20.78 -25.76
C LEU A 86 -5.19 19.75 -25.44
N THR A 87 -6.31 20.18 -24.87
CA THR A 87 -7.48 19.32 -24.64
C THR A 87 -8.06 18.78 -25.95
N GLU A 88 -8.14 19.60 -27.00
CA GLU A 88 -8.60 19.16 -28.33
C GLU A 88 -7.65 18.15 -29.00
N TYR A 89 -6.34 18.25 -28.77
CA TYR A 89 -5.41 17.19 -29.18
C TYR A 89 -5.63 15.92 -28.36
N GLY A 90 -5.86 16.06 -27.05
CA GLY A 90 -6.22 14.96 -26.15
C GLY A 90 -7.45 14.18 -26.60
N ALA A 91 -8.49 14.86 -27.10
CA ALA A 91 -9.71 14.24 -27.59
C ALA A 91 -9.52 13.35 -28.83
N LYS A 92 -8.37 13.45 -29.52
CA LYS A 92 -8.02 12.64 -30.70
C LYS A 92 -7.11 11.46 -30.37
N VAL A 93 -6.65 11.36 -29.12
CA VAL A 93 -5.77 10.28 -28.67
C VAL A 93 -6.49 8.95 -28.81
N GLN A 94 -5.85 8.01 -29.50
CA GLN A 94 -6.29 6.64 -29.61
C GLN A 94 -5.97 5.90 -28.31
N LEU A 95 -6.89 5.03 -27.90
CA LEU A 95 -6.75 4.18 -26.74
C LEU A 95 -6.63 2.72 -27.18
N PHE A 96 -6.00 1.89 -26.34
CA PHE A 96 -5.97 0.46 -26.56
C PHE A 96 -7.39 -0.14 -26.57
N PRO A 97 -7.60 -1.31 -27.21
CA PRO A 97 -8.89 -1.98 -27.24
C PRO A 97 -9.50 -2.16 -25.84
N GLY A 98 -10.80 -1.85 -25.72
CA GLY A 98 -11.60 -2.06 -24.51
C GLY A 98 -11.38 -1.06 -23.36
N VAL A 99 -10.50 -0.06 -23.53
CA VAL A 99 -10.21 0.95 -22.48
C VAL A 99 -11.45 1.80 -22.15
N GLU A 100 -12.30 2.11 -23.13
CA GLU A 100 -13.48 2.96 -22.90
C GLU A 100 -14.48 2.33 -21.92
N GLU A 101 -14.73 1.02 -22.04
CA GLU A 101 -15.65 0.29 -21.17
C GLU A 101 -14.99 -0.27 -19.90
N TRP A 102 -13.65 -0.26 -19.84
CA TRP A 102 -12.86 -0.87 -18.79
C TRP A 102 -13.24 -0.36 -17.39
N PHE A 103 -13.22 0.95 -17.19
CA PHE A 103 -13.29 1.55 -15.85
C PHE A 103 -14.61 1.23 -15.14
N GLU A 104 -15.74 1.45 -15.80
CA GLU A 104 -17.06 1.12 -15.23
C GLU A 104 -17.24 -0.38 -15.06
N ARG A 105 -16.73 -1.20 -15.98
CA ARG A 105 -16.83 -2.66 -15.87
C ARG A 105 -16.07 -3.18 -14.65
N ILE A 106 -14.87 -2.68 -14.38
CA ILE A 106 -14.08 -3.07 -13.21
C ILE A 106 -14.70 -2.53 -11.92
N ARG A 107 -15.21 -1.29 -11.89
CA ARG A 107 -16.01 -0.77 -10.77
C ARG A 107 -17.21 -1.65 -10.46
N ALA A 108 -17.98 -2.03 -11.48
CA ALA A 108 -19.14 -2.89 -11.33
C ALA A 108 -18.75 -4.28 -10.81
N TYR A 109 -17.59 -4.81 -11.22
CA TYR A 109 -17.07 -6.07 -10.71
C TYR A 109 -16.67 -5.96 -9.24
N GLY A 110 -15.93 -4.92 -8.85
CA GLY A 110 -15.58 -4.65 -7.45
C GLY A 110 -16.80 -4.53 -6.55
N LYS A 111 -17.83 -3.79 -6.99
CA LYS A 111 -19.09 -3.66 -6.26
C LYS A 111 -19.77 -5.00 -5.97
N LYS A 112 -19.69 -5.97 -6.89
CA LYS A 112 -20.22 -7.34 -6.68
C LYS A 112 -19.46 -8.13 -5.60
N ARG A 113 -18.25 -7.68 -5.23
CA ARG A 113 -17.38 -8.29 -4.21
C ARG A 113 -17.25 -7.44 -2.95
N ASP A 114 -18.11 -6.43 -2.78
CA ASP A 114 -18.04 -5.46 -1.68
C ASP A 114 -16.69 -4.72 -1.60
N VAL A 115 -16.05 -4.47 -2.75
CA VAL A 115 -14.81 -3.72 -2.89
C VAL A 115 -15.06 -2.45 -3.69
N ILE A 116 -14.63 -1.30 -3.15
CA ILE A 116 -14.61 -0.04 -3.89
C ILE A 116 -13.40 -0.05 -4.83
N VAL A 117 -13.60 0.20 -6.12
CA VAL A 117 -12.49 0.34 -7.07
C VAL A 117 -12.35 1.79 -7.48
N GLU A 118 -11.15 2.32 -7.28
CA GLU A 118 -10.76 3.68 -7.63
C GLU A 118 -9.69 3.64 -8.71
N HIS A 119 -9.81 4.50 -9.72
CA HIS A 119 -8.87 4.56 -10.84
C HIS A 119 -8.11 5.87 -10.84
N TYR A 120 -6.79 5.81 -11.02
CA TYR A 120 -5.88 6.94 -10.92
C TYR A 120 -4.91 6.98 -12.08
N ILE A 121 -4.66 8.16 -12.65
CA ILE A 121 -3.56 8.35 -13.62
C ILE A 121 -2.34 8.90 -12.89
N ILE A 122 -1.18 8.29 -13.12
CA ILE A 122 0.14 8.75 -12.71
C ILE A 122 1.05 8.75 -13.95
N SER A 123 1.07 9.85 -14.69
CA SER A 123 1.72 9.95 -16.00
C SER A 123 2.75 11.07 -16.07
N SER A 124 3.79 10.88 -16.88
CA SER A 124 4.74 11.95 -17.24
C SER A 124 4.25 12.83 -18.40
N GLY A 125 3.18 12.43 -19.07
CA GLY A 125 2.52 13.19 -20.14
C GLY A 125 1.78 14.44 -19.64
N LEU A 126 1.00 15.05 -20.53
CA LEU A 126 0.29 16.30 -20.25
C LEU A 126 -1.12 16.05 -19.73
N LYS A 127 -1.41 16.62 -18.55
CA LYS A 127 -2.70 16.55 -17.88
C LYS A 127 -3.83 17.02 -18.78
N GLU A 128 -3.64 18.12 -19.49
CA GLU A 128 -4.66 18.74 -20.33
C GLU A 128 -5.04 17.88 -21.53
N MET A 129 -4.09 17.11 -22.06
CA MET A 129 -4.35 16.13 -23.12
C MET A 129 -5.07 14.90 -22.55
N ILE A 130 -4.65 14.37 -21.40
CA ILE A 130 -5.34 13.25 -20.73
C ILE A 130 -6.78 13.63 -20.39
N GLU A 131 -6.99 14.82 -19.83
CA GLU A 131 -8.33 15.36 -19.50
C GLU A 131 -9.22 15.47 -20.74
N GLY A 132 -8.66 15.71 -21.94
CA GLY A 132 -9.41 15.76 -23.19
C GLY A 132 -9.91 14.42 -23.72
N THR A 133 -9.40 13.30 -23.20
CA THR A 133 -9.78 11.96 -23.66
C THR A 133 -11.23 11.62 -23.29
N ALA A 134 -11.89 10.76 -24.09
CA ALA A 134 -13.27 10.35 -23.85
C ALA A 134 -13.46 9.73 -22.44
N VAL A 135 -12.49 8.93 -22.00
CA VAL A 135 -12.54 8.27 -20.67
C VAL A 135 -12.38 9.26 -19.51
N ALA A 136 -11.53 10.28 -19.65
CA ALA A 136 -11.42 11.32 -18.62
C ALA A 136 -12.69 12.19 -18.56
N GLN A 137 -13.25 12.56 -19.72
CA GLN A 137 -14.51 13.31 -19.80
C GLN A 137 -15.71 12.52 -19.25
N ALA A 138 -15.69 11.19 -19.36
CA ALA A 138 -16.67 10.31 -18.74
C ALA A 138 -16.52 10.17 -17.21
N GLY A 139 -15.54 10.83 -16.60
CA GLY A 139 -15.31 10.77 -15.14
C GLY A 139 -14.67 9.46 -14.68
N ALA A 140 -13.85 8.82 -15.53
CA ALA A 140 -13.29 7.51 -15.21
C ALA A 140 -12.33 7.52 -14.01
N PHE A 141 -11.68 8.66 -13.73
CA PHE A 141 -10.58 8.76 -12.78
C PHE A 141 -10.94 9.58 -11.54
N GLU A 142 -10.53 9.10 -10.37
CA GLU A 142 -10.62 9.83 -9.11
C GLU A 142 -9.64 11.01 -9.07
N GLN A 143 -8.46 10.84 -9.66
CA GLN A 143 -7.47 11.90 -9.81
C GLN A 143 -6.52 11.61 -10.98
N ILE A 144 -6.18 12.67 -11.71
CA ILE A 144 -5.14 12.66 -12.75
C ILE A 144 -3.92 13.42 -12.23
N TYR A 145 -2.81 12.69 -12.03
CA TYR A 145 -1.49 13.22 -11.72
C TYR A 145 -0.63 13.17 -12.98
N ALA A 146 -0.40 14.35 -13.56
CA ALA A 146 0.37 14.50 -14.78
C ALA A 146 1.05 15.86 -14.85
N SER A 147 2.01 16.01 -15.77
CA SER A 147 2.65 17.30 -16.04
C SER A 147 1.62 18.29 -16.59
N SER A 148 1.72 19.57 -16.26
CA SER A 148 0.73 20.57 -16.69
C SER A 148 1.37 21.94 -16.85
N PHE A 149 0.72 22.84 -17.58
CA PHE A 149 1.15 24.23 -17.71
C PHE A 149 0.37 25.17 -16.79
N TYR A 150 1.01 26.29 -16.46
CA TYR A 150 0.41 27.50 -15.96
C TYR A 150 0.00 28.36 -17.16
N TYR A 151 -1.21 28.92 -17.11
CA TYR A 151 -1.83 29.65 -18.22
C TYR A 151 -2.08 31.11 -17.84
N ASP A 152 -2.01 31.99 -18.83
CA ASP A 152 -2.41 33.39 -18.69
C ASP A 152 -3.93 33.57 -18.71
N GLU A 153 -4.38 34.83 -18.62
CA GLU A 153 -5.81 35.21 -18.65
C GLU A 153 -6.51 34.83 -19.97
N ASN A 154 -5.76 34.65 -21.05
CA ASN A 154 -6.26 34.23 -22.36
C ASN A 154 -6.16 32.70 -22.56
N GLY A 155 -5.74 31.97 -21.52
CA GLY A 155 -5.58 30.51 -21.57
C GLY A 155 -4.36 30.04 -22.33
N VAL A 156 -3.37 30.90 -22.61
CA VAL A 156 -2.10 30.56 -23.29
C VAL A 156 -1.09 30.05 -22.27
N ALA A 157 -0.43 28.92 -22.56
CA ALA A 157 0.55 28.33 -21.65
C ALA A 157 1.82 29.20 -21.54
N ILE A 158 2.18 29.56 -20.31
CA ILE A 158 3.37 30.37 -20.01
C ILE A 158 4.55 29.50 -19.56
N TRP A 159 4.29 28.57 -18.62
CA TRP A 159 5.34 27.87 -17.86
C TRP A 159 4.85 26.50 -17.36
N PRO A 160 5.70 25.46 -17.21
CA PRO A 160 5.32 24.22 -16.55
C PRO A 160 4.87 24.43 -15.08
N ALA A 161 3.60 24.19 -14.78
CA ALA A 161 3.05 24.30 -13.42
C ALA A 161 3.37 23.08 -12.56
N GLN A 162 3.32 21.90 -13.16
CA GLN A 162 3.68 20.62 -12.52
C GLN A 162 4.47 19.80 -13.53
N VAL A 163 5.46 19.07 -13.03
CA VAL A 163 6.27 18.15 -13.83
C VAL A 163 6.31 16.81 -13.12
N VAL A 164 5.88 15.76 -13.80
CA VAL A 164 5.87 14.41 -13.26
C VAL A 164 6.95 13.58 -13.96
N ASN A 165 7.93 13.11 -13.20
CA ASN A 165 9.04 12.31 -13.67
C ASN A 165 9.11 10.95 -12.94
N PHE A 166 9.99 10.07 -13.40
CA PHE A 166 10.12 8.71 -12.89
C PHE A 166 10.35 8.61 -11.36
N THR A 167 10.97 9.61 -10.73
CA THR A 167 11.16 9.61 -9.27
C THR A 167 9.93 10.13 -8.54
N ASN A 168 9.39 11.28 -8.96
CA ASN A 168 8.30 11.91 -8.25
C ASN A 168 6.94 11.25 -8.50
N LYS A 169 6.78 10.39 -9.52
CA LYS A 169 5.59 9.53 -9.66
C LYS A 169 5.25 8.79 -8.35
N THR A 170 6.28 8.42 -7.58
CA THR A 170 6.10 7.71 -6.29
C THR A 170 5.37 8.51 -5.23
N GLN A 171 5.46 9.85 -5.20
CA GLN A 171 4.74 10.66 -4.19
C GLN A 171 3.22 10.52 -4.33
N PHE A 172 2.72 10.30 -5.54
CA PHE A 172 1.29 10.17 -5.78
C PHE A 172 0.72 8.87 -5.21
N LEU A 173 1.53 7.81 -5.11
CA LEU A 173 1.13 6.58 -4.42
C LEU A 173 0.90 6.82 -2.93
N PHE A 174 1.77 7.58 -2.26
CA PHE A 174 1.58 7.95 -0.85
C PHE A 174 0.37 8.88 -0.65
N ARG A 175 0.07 9.74 -1.62
CA ARG A 175 -1.14 10.57 -1.60
C ARG A 175 -2.41 9.73 -1.69
N ILE A 176 -2.43 8.78 -2.62
CA ILE A 176 -3.55 7.83 -2.80
C ILE A 176 -3.71 6.97 -1.53
N GLU A 177 -2.60 6.48 -0.96
CA GLU A 177 -2.60 5.68 0.27
C GLU A 177 -3.34 6.40 1.40
N LYS A 178 -3.01 7.68 1.59
CA LYS A 178 -3.55 8.53 2.66
C LYS A 178 -4.88 9.19 2.31
N GLY A 179 -5.35 9.07 1.06
CA GLY A 179 -6.53 9.77 0.57
C GLY A 179 -6.36 11.29 0.47
N VAL A 180 -5.11 11.78 0.42
CA VAL A 180 -4.78 13.22 0.32
C VAL A 180 -4.48 13.56 -1.12
N LEU A 181 -5.52 13.76 -1.93
CA LEU A 181 -5.38 13.78 -3.38
C LEU A 181 -4.78 15.08 -3.93
N GLY A 182 -4.94 16.21 -3.23
CA GLY A 182 -4.43 17.50 -3.66
C GLY A 182 -2.91 17.54 -3.74
N ILE A 183 -2.34 17.99 -4.87
CA ILE A 183 -0.88 17.99 -5.11
C ILE A 183 -0.14 18.95 -4.16
N ASN A 184 -0.77 20.07 -3.81
CA ASN A 184 -0.21 21.06 -2.89
C ASN A 184 -0.68 20.87 -1.44
N ASP A 185 -1.42 19.80 -1.16
CA ASP A 185 -1.86 19.49 0.20
C ASP A 185 -0.70 18.88 1.00
N SER A 186 -0.31 19.57 2.08
CA SER A 186 0.77 19.16 2.98
C SER A 186 0.35 18.07 3.96
N ALA A 187 -0.96 17.76 4.06
CA ALA A 187 -1.48 16.69 4.91
C ALA A 187 -0.95 15.30 4.52
N VAL A 188 -0.37 15.15 3.33
CA VAL A 188 0.36 13.92 2.94
C VAL A 188 1.53 13.62 3.89
N ASN A 189 2.07 14.63 4.58
CA ASN A 189 3.15 14.46 5.55
C ASN A 189 2.67 14.05 6.94
N GLU A 190 1.35 14.06 7.19
CA GLU A 190 0.79 13.60 8.47
C GLU A 190 1.05 12.11 8.66
N SER A 191 1.20 11.70 9.92
CA SER A 191 1.34 10.30 10.30
C SER A 191 -0.04 9.64 10.34
N PHE A 192 -0.17 8.50 9.67
CA PHE A 192 -1.38 7.68 9.69
C PHE A 192 -1.03 6.32 10.26
N SER A 193 -1.89 5.80 11.13
CA SER A 193 -1.78 4.41 11.52
C SER A 193 -2.15 3.51 10.33
N PRO A 194 -1.60 2.29 10.22
CA PRO A 194 -1.97 1.36 9.16
C PRO A 194 -3.47 1.02 9.12
N GLU A 195 -4.18 1.24 10.22
CA GLU A 195 -5.62 1.01 10.36
C GLU A 195 -6.47 2.20 9.89
N ASP A 196 -5.88 3.39 9.69
CA ASP A 196 -6.58 4.63 9.30
C ASP A 196 -6.32 5.07 7.86
N VAL A 197 -5.35 4.45 7.17
CA VAL A 197 -5.07 4.77 5.75
C VAL A 197 -6.26 4.43 4.85
N ARG A 198 -6.47 5.26 3.82
CA ARG A 198 -7.56 5.13 2.85
C ARG A 198 -7.36 3.89 1.98
N VAL A 199 -6.20 3.76 1.35
CA VAL A 199 -5.84 2.60 0.51
C VAL A 199 -4.48 2.06 0.94
N PRO A 200 -4.41 0.98 1.74
CA PRO A 200 -3.15 0.32 2.03
C PRO A 200 -2.42 -0.07 0.72
N PHE A 201 -1.09 0.07 0.65
CA PHE A 201 -0.31 -0.31 -0.54
C PHE A 201 -0.56 -1.74 -1.03
N ARG A 202 -0.85 -2.68 -0.12
CA ARG A 202 -1.23 -4.06 -0.46
C ARG A 202 -2.49 -4.17 -1.32
N ASN A 203 -3.32 -3.14 -1.34
CA ASN A 203 -4.55 -3.05 -2.14
C ASN A 203 -4.36 -2.18 -3.39
N MET A 204 -3.12 -1.79 -3.71
CA MET A 204 -2.80 -1.05 -4.92
C MET A 204 -2.42 -1.99 -6.07
N VAL A 205 -2.93 -1.66 -7.25
CA VAL A 205 -2.50 -2.23 -8.52
C VAL A 205 -1.82 -1.13 -9.32
N TYR A 206 -0.62 -1.37 -9.82
CA TYR A 206 0.08 -0.43 -10.70
C TYR A 206 0.26 -1.05 -12.09
N ILE A 207 -0.22 -0.37 -13.12
CA ILE A 207 -0.18 -0.82 -14.51
C ILE A 207 0.65 0.18 -15.32
N GLY A 208 1.70 -0.30 -15.99
CA GLY A 208 2.57 0.53 -16.84
C GLY A 208 3.40 -0.31 -17.80
N ASP A 209 3.96 0.30 -18.85
CA ASP A 209 4.79 -0.40 -19.84
C ASP A 209 6.30 -0.12 -19.69
N SER A 210 6.66 0.95 -18.97
CA SER A 210 7.94 1.62 -19.17
C SER A 210 8.94 1.41 -18.02
N ASP A 211 10.23 1.64 -18.33
CA ASP A 211 11.27 1.71 -17.32
C ASP A 211 11.06 2.89 -16.35
N THR A 212 10.29 3.92 -16.73
CA THR A 212 10.01 5.09 -15.88
C THR A 212 9.07 4.77 -14.72
N ASP A 213 8.29 3.69 -14.85
CA ASP A 213 7.33 3.24 -13.85
C ASP A 213 7.95 2.31 -12.81
N ILE A 214 9.18 1.83 -13.05
CA ILE A 214 9.85 0.87 -12.18
C ILE A 214 9.86 1.32 -10.70
N PRO A 215 10.17 2.59 -10.35
CA PRO A 215 10.14 3.01 -8.95
C PRO A 215 8.77 2.79 -8.30
N CYS A 216 7.68 3.08 -9.01
CA CYS A 216 6.31 2.85 -8.55
C CYS A 216 5.98 1.36 -8.46
N MET A 217 6.28 0.59 -9.50
CA MET A 217 6.04 -0.86 -9.54
C MET A 217 6.77 -1.60 -8.41
N LYS A 218 8.04 -1.25 -8.19
CA LYS A 218 8.86 -1.80 -7.10
C LYS A 218 8.31 -1.42 -5.73
N LEU A 219 7.90 -0.16 -5.56
CA LEU A 219 7.32 0.32 -4.30
C LEU A 219 6.04 -0.46 -3.97
N VAL A 220 5.10 -0.53 -4.91
CA VAL A 220 3.84 -1.28 -4.75
C VAL A 220 4.10 -2.76 -4.44
N ASN A 221 5.02 -3.42 -5.16
CA ASN A 221 5.36 -4.82 -4.86
C ASN A 221 5.95 -5.02 -3.47
N THR A 222 6.85 -4.13 -3.04
CA THR A 222 7.54 -4.23 -1.74
C THR A 222 6.54 -4.19 -0.58
N TYR A 223 5.47 -3.40 -0.72
CA TYR A 223 4.41 -3.28 0.28
C TYR A 223 3.22 -4.22 0.03
N GLY A 224 3.41 -5.26 -0.79
CA GLY A 224 2.44 -6.36 -0.95
C GLY A 224 1.38 -6.16 -2.02
N GLY A 225 1.40 -5.06 -2.75
CA GLY A 225 0.49 -4.78 -3.87
C GLY A 225 0.86 -5.53 -5.15
N HIS A 226 0.30 -5.08 -6.26
CA HIS A 226 0.37 -5.79 -7.54
C HIS A 226 0.84 -4.88 -8.68
N SER A 227 2.07 -5.06 -9.15
CA SER A 227 2.53 -4.43 -10.39
C SER A 227 2.29 -5.32 -11.61
N ILE A 228 1.79 -4.71 -12.68
CA ILE A 228 1.48 -5.35 -13.95
C ILE A 228 2.21 -4.58 -15.05
N GLY A 229 3.17 -5.24 -15.70
CA GLY A 229 3.80 -4.72 -16.91
C GLY A 229 2.91 -4.97 -18.13
N VAL A 230 2.52 -3.94 -18.87
CA VAL A 230 1.77 -4.14 -20.13
C VAL A 230 2.68 -4.05 -21.35
N TYR A 231 2.28 -4.72 -22.43
CA TYR A 231 2.97 -4.67 -23.73
C TYR A 231 1.97 -4.63 -24.87
N ASN A 232 2.35 -4.05 -26.00
CA ASN A 232 1.48 -3.99 -27.17
C ASN A 232 1.26 -5.42 -27.74
N GLY A 233 0.00 -5.87 -27.73
CA GLY A 233 -0.40 -7.20 -28.19
C GLY A 233 -0.22 -7.44 -29.69
N GLU A 234 -0.20 -6.37 -30.50
CA GLU A 234 -0.01 -6.44 -31.96
C GLU A 234 1.45 -6.69 -32.31
N THR A 235 2.37 -5.93 -31.72
CA THR A 235 3.81 -6.10 -31.95
C THR A 235 4.36 -7.35 -31.27
N LYS A 236 3.68 -7.82 -30.21
CA LYS A 236 4.08 -8.97 -29.37
C LYS A 236 5.48 -8.84 -28.78
N ASP A 237 6.02 -7.62 -28.72
CA ASP A 237 7.32 -7.38 -28.10
C ASP A 237 7.21 -7.49 -26.58
N LYS A 238 7.71 -8.61 -26.06
CA LYS A 238 7.75 -8.90 -24.62
C LYS A 238 9.13 -8.63 -24.00
N ALA A 239 10.11 -8.10 -24.75
CA ALA A 239 11.48 -7.97 -24.28
C ALA A 239 11.57 -7.11 -23.00
N LYS A 240 10.83 -6.00 -22.95
CA LYS A 240 10.77 -5.10 -21.79
C LYS A 240 10.18 -5.80 -20.57
N VAL A 241 8.98 -6.37 -20.69
CA VAL A 241 8.30 -7.03 -19.56
C VAL A 241 9.07 -8.25 -19.06
N TYR A 242 9.74 -9.00 -19.95
CA TYR A 242 10.61 -10.11 -19.54
C TYR A 242 11.85 -9.63 -18.76
N LYS A 243 12.48 -8.54 -19.18
CA LYS A 243 13.57 -7.92 -18.42
C LYS A 243 13.08 -7.46 -17.05
N MET A 244 11.98 -6.72 -16.99
CA MET A 244 11.41 -6.24 -15.72
C MET A 244 11.04 -7.38 -14.77
N MET A 245 10.48 -8.47 -15.28
CA MET A 245 10.15 -9.66 -14.49
C MET A 245 11.42 -10.35 -13.95
N ARG A 246 12.46 -10.53 -14.78
CA ARG A 246 13.75 -11.10 -14.34
C ARG A 246 14.43 -10.27 -13.26
N ASP A 247 14.34 -8.95 -13.36
CA ASP A 247 14.88 -8.02 -12.38
C ASP A 247 14.02 -7.92 -11.09
N GLY A 248 12.90 -8.66 -11.00
CA GLY A 248 11.98 -8.60 -9.86
C GLY A 248 11.25 -7.27 -9.72
N ARG A 249 11.13 -6.50 -10.81
CA ARG A 249 10.52 -5.16 -10.82
C ARG A 249 9.00 -5.22 -10.97
N ILE A 250 8.50 -6.21 -11.70
CA ILE A 250 7.06 -6.47 -11.87
C ILE A 250 6.68 -7.85 -11.33
N LYS A 251 5.40 -8.03 -10.99
CA LYS A 251 4.86 -9.32 -10.52
C LYS A 251 4.13 -10.09 -11.61
N TYR A 252 3.45 -9.35 -12.50
CA TYR A 252 2.71 -9.90 -13.63
C TYR A 252 3.00 -9.10 -14.88
N PHE A 253 2.69 -9.67 -16.04
CA PHE A 253 2.58 -8.92 -17.28
C PHE A 253 1.42 -9.45 -18.11
N ALA A 254 0.83 -8.59 -18.95
CA ALA A 254 -0.30 -8.92 -19.80
C ALA A 254 -0.27 -8.04 -21.07
N PRO A 255 -0.90 -8.45 -22.19
CA PRO A 255 -1.07 -7.54 -23.32
C PRO A 255 -1.92 -6.33 -22.90
N ALA A 256 -1.67 -5.16 -23.49
CA ALA A 256 -2.48 -3.97 -23.36
C ALA A 256 -3.80 -4.11 -24.14
N ASP A 257 -4.63 -5.05 -23.71
CA ASP A 257 -5.98 -5.28 -24.22
C ASP A 257 -6.94 -5.33 -23.03
N TYR A 258 -7.71 -4.26 -22.90
CA TYR A 258 -8.60 -4.00 -21.79
C TYR A 258 -10.01 -4.50 -22.09
N SER A 259 -10.21 -5.34 -23.12
CA SER A 259 -11.51 -5.93 -23.43
C SER A 259 -11.96 -6.93 -22.36
N GLU A 260 -13.27 -7.19 -22.26
CA GLU A 260 -13.78 -8.16 -21.29
C GLU A 260 -13.28 -9.59 -21.60
N GLY A 261 -12.85 -10.33 -20.58
CA GLY A 261 -12.41 -11.72 -20.71
C GLY A 261 -10.98 -11.90 -21.21
N THR A 262 -10.24 -10.81 -21.43
CA THR A 262 -8.80 -10.87 -21.77
C THR A 262 -7.95 -11.21 -20.55
N GLU A 263 -6.66 -11.45 -20.78
CA GLU A 263 -5.69 -11.76 -19.72
C GLU A 263 -5.61 -10.65 -18.67
N LEU A 264 -5.62 -9.39 -19.07
CA LEU A 264 -5.55 -8.25 -18.16
C LEU A 264 -6.84 -8.10 -17.34
N ASP A 265 -8.01 -8.26 -17.97
CA ASP A 265 -9.32 -8.22 -17.31
C ASP A 265 -9.46 -9.33 -16.27
N ALA A 266 -9.10 -10.57 -16.63
CA ALA A 266 -9.11 -11.70 -15.70
C ALA A 266 -8.13 -11.51 -14.53
N LEU A 267 -6.93 -10.99 -14.80
CA LEU A 267 -5.92 -10.74 -13.78
C LEU A 267 -6.37 -9.70 -12.75
N VAL A 268 -6.90 -8.56 -13.20
CA VAL A 268 -7.38 -7.50 -12.29
C VAL A 268 -8.57 -7.98 -11.47
N LYS A 269 -9.51 -8.72 -12.07
CA LYS A 269 -10.63 -9.34 -11.34
C LYS A 269 -10.14 -10.32 -10.26
N ALA A 270 -9.12 -11.13 -10.56
CA ALA A 270 -8.52 -12.02 -9.57
C ALA A 270 -7.82 -11.28 -8.42
N ILE A 271 -7.20 -10.12 -8.70
CA ILE A 271 -6.62 -9.27 -7.66
C ILE A 271 -7.72 -8.70 -6.75
N ILE A 272 -8.83 -8.23 -7.32
CA ILE A 272 -9.98 -7.73 -6.54
C ILE A 272 -10.54 -8.83 -5.62
N ASP A 273 -10.71 -10.05 -6.15
CA ASP A 273 -11.17 -11.21 -5.38
C ASP A 273 -10.23 -11.50 -4.19
N ARG A 274 -8.93 -11.44 -4.43
CA ARG A 274 -7.91 -11.61 -3.39
C ARG A 274 -7.96 -10.49 -2.36
N THR A 275 -8.14 -9.23 -2.78
CA THR A 275 -8.25 -8.10 -1.85
C THR A 275 -9.46 -8.26 -0.94
N ALA A 276 -10.62 -8.65 -1.48
CA ALA A 276 -11.81 -8.91 -0.66
C ALA A 276 -11.54 -9.95 0.44
N ALA A 277 -10.91 -11.08 0.07
CA ALA A 277 -10.56 -12.13 1.02
C ALA A 277 -9.52 -11.69 2.05
N ASN A 278 -8.49 -10.96 1.61
CA ASN A 278 -7.42 -10.48 2.49
C ASN A 278 -7.94 -9.43 3.49
N GLU A 279 -8.77 -8.48 3.05
CA GLU A 279 -9.28 -7.44 3.94
C GLU A 279 -10.28 -7.97 4.98
N ALA A 280 -10.97 -9.08 4.68
CA ALA A 280 -11.73 -9.80 5.70
C ALA A 280 -10.83 -10.35 6.82
N LEU A 281 -9.64 -10.86 6.50
CA LEU A 281 -8.66 -11.31 7.49
C LEU A 281 -8.02 -10.15 8.25
N GLU A 282 -7.68 -9.06 7.56
CA GLU A 282 -7.15 -7.84 8.20
C GLU A 282 -8.16 -7.25 9.20
N ALA A 283 -9.45 -7.24 8.87
CA ALA A 283 -10.51 -6.80 9.78
C ALA A 283 -10.53 -7.63 11.09
N LEU A 284 -10.40 -8.96 10.99
CA LEU A 284 -10.28 -9.84 12.16
C LEU A 284 -9.00 -9.56 12.96
N HIS A 285 -7.87 -9.39 12.26
CA HIS A 285 -6.60 -9.04 12.90
C HIS A 285 -6.71 -7.74 13.73
N TYR A 286 -7.31 -6.69 13.15
CA TYR A 286 -7.51 -5.42 13.85
C TYR A 286 -8.50 -5.54 15.01
N GLN A 287 -9.52 -6.42 14.92
CA GLN A 287 -10.39 -6.72 16.07
C GLN A 287 -9.59 -7.31 17.23
N CYS A 288 -8.81 -8.37 16.99
CA CYS A 288 -7.94 -8.98 18.02
C CYS A 288 -6.94 -7.98 18.60
N LYS A 289 -6.34 -7.13 17.74
CA LYS A 289 -5.40 -6.09 18.18
C LYS A 289 -6.06 -5.09 19.12
N ARG A 290 -7.28 -4.62 18.81
CA ARG A 290 -8.04 -3.69 19.66
C ARG A 290 -8.43 -4.32 20.99
N GLU A 291 -8.88 -5.58 20.96
CA GLU A 291 -9.20 -6.35 22.17
C GLU A 291 -7.97 -6.44 23.10
N ARG A 292 -6.81 -6.82 22.56
CA ARG A 292 -5.54 -6.86 23.30
C ARG A 292 -5.18 -5.49 23.88
N ILE A 293 -5.33 -4.40 23.12
CA ILE A 293 -5.04 -3.03 23.60
C ILE A 293 -6.00 -2.63 24.74
N ALA A 294 -7.27 -3.01 24.66
CA ALA A 294 -8.25 -2.75 25.70
C ALA A 294 -7.94 -3.55 26.97
N ALA A 295 -7.63 -4.85 26.84
CA ALA A 295 -7.20 -5.71 27.93
C ALA A 295 -5.93 -5.19 28.60
N ASP A 296 -4.96 -4.76 27.80
CA ASP A 296 -3.76 -4.09 28.27
C ASP A 296 -4.14 -2.87 29.11
N ARG A 297 -4.91 -1.91 28.58
CA ARG A 297 -5.28 -0.68 29.31
C ARG A 297 -6.02 -0.95 30.63
N ALA A 298 -6.76 -2.06 30.72
CA ALA A 298 -7.43 -2.47 31.95
C ALA A 298 -6.50 -3.14 32.96
N SER A 299 -5.36 -3.70 32.52
CA SER A 299 -4.38 -4.38 33.36
C SER A 299 -3.19 -3.47 33.69
N SER A 300 -2.79 -3.43 34.97
CA SER A 300 -1.53 -2.79 35.36
C SER A 300 -0.34 -3.51 34.71
N HIS A 301 0.79 -2.81 34.58
CA HIS A 301 2.04 -3.43 34.10
C HIS A 301 2.45 -4.63 34.97
N GLU A 302 2.28 -4.51 36.30
CA GLU A 302 2.57 -5.59 37.26
C GLU A 302 1.72 -6.83 37.01
N GLU A 303 0.42 -6.68 36.74
CA GLU A 303 -0.47 -7.83 36.48
C GLU A 303 -0.17 -8.51 35.14
N ARG A 304 0.34 -7.78 34.14
CA ARG A 304 0.82 -8.38 32.89
C ARG A 304 2.11 -9.16 33.10
N GLU A 305 3.08 -8.61 33.82
CA GLU A 305 4.32 -9.31 34.16
C GLU A 305 4.07 -10.60 34.95
N LYS A 306 3.12 -10.56 35.91
CA LYS A 306 2.65 -11.76 36.61
C LYS A 306 2.10 -12.82 35.65
N THR A 307 1.24 -12.41 34.73
CA THR A 307 0.63 -13.30 33.74
C THR A 307 1.69 -13.91 32.82
N ASP A 308 2.62 -13.10 32.31
CA ASP A 308 3.71 -13.56 31.44
C ASP A 308 4.60 -14.61 32.14
N LEU A 309 4.93 -14.39 33.41
CA LEU A 309 5.73 -15.35 34.19
C LEU A 309 4.99 -16.64 34.52
N ILE A 310 3.66 -16.57 34.74
CA ILE A 310 2.82 -17.76 34.89
C ILE A 310 2.85 -18.59 33.59
N ILE A 311 2.69 -17.94 32.43
CA ILE A 311 2.75 -18.59 31.12
C ILE A 311 4.15 -19.15 30.84
N GLU A 312 5.22 -18.43 31.20
CA GLU A 312 6.62 -18.90 31.06
C GLU A 312 6.87 -20.14 31.92
N LEU A 313 6.29 -20.19 33.13
CA LEU A 313 6.38 -21.35 34.01
C LEU A 313 5.60 -22.55 33.47
N GLU A 314 4.37 -22.33 32.99
CA GLU A 314 3.53 -23.36 32.39
C GLU A 314 4.20 -24.04 31.20
N ASN A 315 4.82 -23.23 30.32
CA ASN A 315 5.49 -23.70 29.11
C ASN A 315 6.94 -24.12 29.32
N SER A 316 7.45 -24.09 30.56
CA SER A 316 8.84 -24.44 30.84
C SER A 316 9.11 -25.91 30.47
N SER A 317 10.08 -26.12 29.57
CA SER A 317 10.45 -27.45 29.05
C SER A 317 11.80 -27.96 29.58
N SER A 318 12.46 -27.21 30.48
CA SER A 318 13.75 -27.59 31.04
C SER A 318 13.88 -27.19 32.51
N PHE A 319 14.71 -27.91 33.27
CA PHE A 319 14.98 -27.57 34.67
C PHE A 319 15.64 -26.20 34.80
N ALA A 320 16.66 -25.91 33.99
CA ALA A 320 17.33 -24.61 33.98
C ALA A 320 16.37 -23.45 33.65
N GLY A 321 15.47 -23.65 32.68
CA GLY A 321 14.41 -22.69 32.37
C GLY A 321 13.49 -22.48 33.57
N THR A 322 13.03 -23.56 34.19
CA THR A 322 12.14 -23.50 35.36
C THR A 322 12.77 -22.70 36.51
N HIS A 323 14.03 -22.95 36.86
CA HIS A 323 14.73 -22.16 37.89
C HIS A 323 14.85 -20.68 37.52
N SER A 324 15.08 -20.38 36.24
CA SER A 324 15.12 -18.99 35.76
C SER A 324 13.79 -18.27 35.97
N VAL A 325 12.67 -18.91 35.59
CA VAL A 325 11.33 -18.36 35.79
C VAL A 325 10.99 -18.21 37.27
N ILE A 326 11.30 -19.22 38.09
CA ILE A 326 11.07 -19.21 39.53
C ILE A 326 11.85 -18.06 40.21
N SER A 327 13.08 -17.80 39.80
CA SER A 327 13.88 -16.66 40.29
C SER A 327 13.21 -15.30 40.00
N LYS A 328 12.56 -15.15 38.84
CA LYS A 328 11.77 -13.95 38.53
C LYS A 328 10.48 -13.90 39.36
N LEU A 329 9.74 -15.00 39.43
CA LEU A 329 8.49 -15.12 40.21
C LEU A 329 8.70 -14.83 41.71
N GLN A 330 9.85 -15.20 42.28
CA GLN A 330 10.18 -14.94 43.69
C GLN A 330 10.30 -13.45 44.04
N LYS A 331 10.56 -12.58 43.05
CA LYS A 331 10.67 -11.12 43.23
C LYS A 331 9.30 -10.45 43.35
N ILE A 332 8.22 -11.16 43.06
CA ILE A 332 6.85 -10.66 43.15
C ILE A 332 6.31 -10.91 44.56
N ASP A 333 5.86 -9.83 45.20
CA ASP A 333 5.45 -9.86 46.61
C ASP A 333 3.98 -10.22 46.83
N SER A 334 3.12 -10.03 45.82
CA SER A 334 1.67 -10.23 45.94
C SER A 334 1.08 -11.02 44.78
N TRP A 335 0.18 -11.96 45.11
CA TRP A 335 -0.55 -12.80 44.16
C TRP A 335 -2.02 -12.86 44.56
N THR A 336 -2.94 -12.79 43.60
CA THR A 336 -4.38 -13.04 43.84
C THR A 336 -4.62 -14.53 44.10
N ASN A 337 -5.73 -14.89 44.74
CA ASN A 337 -5.99 -16.32 45.02
C ASN A 337 -6.09 -17.15 43.73
N GLU A 338 -6.69 -16.60 42.66
CA GLU A 338 -6.79 -17.24 41.34
C GLU A 338 -5.41 -17.49 40.71
N GLN A 339 -4.49 -16.53 40.81
CA GLN A 339 -3.12 -16.70 40.34
C GLN A 339 -2.36 -17.76 41.15
N LYS A 340 -2.57 -17.81 42.47
CA LYS A 340 -1.95 -18.83 43.33
C LYS A 340 -2.43 -20.22 42.94
N ASP A 341 -3.74 -20.39 42.75
CA ASP A 341 -4.32 -21.67 42.32
C ASP A 341 -3.77 -22.09 40.95
N THR A 342 -3.67 -21.16 40.00
CA THR A 342 -3.03 -21.42 38.69
C THR A 342 -1.59 -21.90 38.82
N LEU A 343 -0.79 -21.24 39.67
CA LEU A 343 0.60 -21.66 39.94
C LEU A 343 0.67 -23.06 40.57
N PHE A 344 -0.24 -23.40 41.49
CA PHE A 344 -0.30 -24.75 42.07
C PHE A 344 -0.72 -25.81 41.04
N GLU A 345 -1.63 -25.48 40.12
CA GLU A 345 -2.02 -26.38 39.04
C GLU A 345 -0.87 -26.65 38.07
N ILE A 346 -0.14 -25.60 37.66
CA ILE A 346 1.05 -25.73 36.82
C ILE A 346 2.08 -26.65 37.48
N ALA A 347 2.29 -26.50 38.80
CA ALA A 347 3.23 -27.33 39.54
C ALA A 347 2.91 -28.82 39.52
N LEU A 348 1.63 -29.21 39.42
CA LEU A 348 1.22 -30.60 39.30
C LEU A 348 1.17 -31.08 37.84
N ARG A 349 0.81 -30.21 36.90
CA ARG A 349 0.59 -30.58 35.49
C ARG A 349 1.88 -30.59 34.67
N ASN A 350 2.80 -29.66 34.93
CA ASN A 350 4.08 -29.59 34.23
C ASN A 350 5.07 -30.56 34.91
N SER A 351 5.46 -31.61 34.20
CA SER A 351 6.36 -32.65 34.71
C SER A 351 7.73 -32.11 35.10
N GLN A 352 8.23 -31.07 34.43
CA GLN A 352 9.51 -30.45 34.77
C GLN A 352 9.41 -29.76 36.13
N VAL A 353 8.35 -28.97 36.35
CA VAL A 353 8.12 -28.26 37.62
C VAL A 353 7.90 -29.25 38.75
N LEU A 354 7.05 -30.27 38.52
CA LEU A 354 6.73 -31.31 39.50
C LEU A 354 7.99 -32.06 39.98
N TYR A 355 8.87 -32.43 39.05
CA TYR A 355 10.08 -33.21 39.34
C TYR A 355 11.07 -32.44 40.22
N ILE A 356 11.13 -31.12 40.08
CA ILE A 356 12.05 -30.26 40.84
C ILE A 356 11.35 -29.49 41.97
N LEU A 357 10.13 -29.86 42.36
CA LEU A 357 9.44 -29.22 43.49
C LEU A 357 10.22 -29.30 44.81
N GLY A 358 11.10 -30.31 44.94
CA GLY A 358 12.01 -30.46 46.07
C GLY A 358 13.23 -29.53 46.03
N ASP A 359 13.53 -28.92 44.88
CA ASP A 359 14.70 -28.05 44.75
C ASP A 359 14.54 -26.79 45.60
N THR A 360 15.66 -26.29 46.11
CA THR A 360 15.67 -25.34 47.24
C THR A 360 14.93 -24.04 46.92
N ASP A 361 15.08 -23.51 45.71
CA ASP A 361 14.41 -22.29 45.25
C ASP A 361 12.94 -22.53 44.89
N VAL A 362 12.64 -23.62 44.18
CA VAL A 362 11.28 -24.00 43.75
C VAL A 362 10.40 -24.31 44.97
N SER A 363 10.88 -25.16 45.88
CA SER A 363 10.20 -25.50 47.14
C SER A 363 9.95 -24.26 47.98
N ARG A 364 10.94 -23.36 48.10
CA ARG A 364 10.82 -22.10 48.86
C ARG A 364 9.74 -21.19 48.28
N PHE A 365 9.66 -21.08 46.95
CA PHE A 365 8.64 -20.30 46.27
C PHE A 365 7.22 -20.84 46.58
N TYR A 366 6.98 -22.13 46.36
CA TYR A 366 5.67 -22.74 46.61
C TYR A 366 5.29 -22.76 48.10
N GLN A 367 6.25 -22.93 49.00
CA GLN A 367 6.00 -22.79 50.45
C GLN A 367 5.60 -21.36 50.84
N LYS A 368 6.23 -20.33 50.25
CA LYS A 368 5.84 -18.92 50.47
C LYS A 368 4.40 -18.68 49.98
N LEU A 369 4.07 -19.21 48.80
CA LEU A 369 2.71 -19.18 48.23
C LEU A 369 1.68 -19.84 49.14
N LEU A 370 1.94 -21.07 49.61
CA LEU A 370 1.05 -21.82 50.51
C LEU A 370 0.79 -21.08 51.83
N LYS A 371 1.83 -20.46 52.42
CA LYS A 371 1.70 -19.65 53.65
C LYS A 371 0.85 -18.39 53.45
N SER A 372 0.89 -17.81 52.25
CA SER A 372 0.14 -16.60 51.91
C SER A 372 -1.31 -16.87 51.50
N THR A 373 -1.76 -18.14 51.49
CA THR A 373 -3.08 -18.56 51.02
C THR A 373 -4.03 -18.75 52.20
N LYS A 374 -5.17 -18.05 52.21
CA LYS A 374 -6.13 -18.09 53.34
C LYS A 374 -6.96 -19.38 53.39
N SER A 375 -7.31 -19.93 52.23
CA SER A 375 -8.08 -21.17 52.05
C SER A 375 -7.37 -22.00 51.00
N LEU A 376 -6.94 -23.20 51.35
CA LEU A 376 -6.20 -24.05 50.42
C LEU A 376 -7.17 -24.78 49.52
N SER A 377 -6.99 -24.63 48.22
CA SER A 377 -7.61 -25.52 47.23
C SER A 377 -7.10 -26.95 47.40
N GLU A 378 -7.85 -27.92 46.85
CA GLU A 378 -7.43 -29.33 46.85
C GLU A 378 -6.06 -29.52 46.19
N VAL A 379 -5.78 -28.71 45.15
CA VAL A 379 -4.51 -28.65 44.43
C VAL A 379 -3.38 -28.14 45.33
N ALA A 380 -3.62 -27.05 46.08
CA ALA A 380 -2.66 -26.52 47.03
C ALA A 380 -2.31 -27.52 48.15
N GLN A 381 -3.29 -28.32 48.60
CA GLN A 381 -3.05 -29.37 49.58
C GLN A 381 -2.16 -30.50 49.01
N LYS A 382 -2.39 -30.93 47.76
CA LYS A 382 -1.52 -31.91 47.08
C LYS A 382 -0.08 -31.39 46.95
N ILE A 383 0.12 -30.12 46.58
CA ILE A 383 1.46 -29.52 46.51
C ILE A 383 2.14 -29.49 47.89
N ARG A 384 1.40 -29.20 48.96
CA ARG A 384 1.93 -29.26 50.32
C ARG A 384 2.41 -30.67 50.67
N ASP A 385 1.63 -31.69 50.35
CA ASP A 385 1.96 -33.07 50.68
C ASP A 385 3.19 -33.54 49.88
N VAL A 386 3.28 -33.21 48.59
CA VAL A 386 4.46 -33.50 47.74
C VAL A 386 5.72 -32.82 48.27
N ILE A 387 5.66 -31.52 48.60
CA ILE A 387 6.80 -30.80 49.18
C ILE A 387 7.19 -31.37 50.55
N GLY A 388 6.21 -31.83 51.33
CA GLY A 388 6.43 -32.47 52.63
C GLY A 388 7.11 -33.84 52.52
N ALA A 389 6.85 -34.59 51.45
CA ALA A 389 7.44 -35.89 51.16
C ALA A 389 8.86 -35.82 50.55
N CYS A 390 9.26 -34.67 50.02
CA CYS A 390 10.61 -34.43 49.49
C CYS A 390 11.65 -33.99 50.54
N LYS A 391 11.24 -33.79 51.79
CA LYS A 391 12.14 -33.57 52.95
C LYS A 391 12.61 -34.88 53.53
#